data_AF-A0A2X5NQ98-F1
#
_entry.id   AF-A0A2X5NQ98-F1
#
_cell.length_a   1.000
_cell.length_b   1.000
_cell.length_c   1.000
_cell.angle_alpha   90.00
_cell.angle_beta   90.00
_cell.angle_gamma   90.00
#
_symmetry.space_group_name_H-M   'P 1'
#
loop_
_entity.id
_entity.type
_entity.pdbx_description
1 polymer ?
#
loop_
_entity_poly.entity_id
_entity_poly.type
_entity_poly.pdbx_seq_one_letter_code
_entity_poly.pdbx_strand_id
1 'polypeptide(L)' 'MLKRLAHLVYDVRRDDALLRAVAGQAGEFDRLRKHYQERREWSSLQVDCDTAATAEKLQQLGFTAKFTGTC' A
#
# COMPACT_ATOMS: atom_id res chain seq x y z
N MET A 1 -0.52 13.46 -4.07
CA MET A 1 0.21 12.89 -2.91
C MET A 1 -0.31 11.50 -2.53
N LEU A 2 -1.61 11.30 -2.37
CA LEU A 2 -2.23 10.03 -1.96
C LEU A 2 -1.75 8.78 -2.74
N LYS A 3 -1.69 8.85 -4.07
CA LYS A 3 -1.18 7.74 -4.92
C LYS A 3 0.22 7.26 -4.49
N ARG A 4 1.12 8.19 -4.13
CA ARG A 4 2.49 7.86 -3.73
C ARG A 4 2.50 7.14 -2.38
N LEU A 5 1.67 7.57 -1.42
CA LEU A 5 1.55 6.92 -0.11
C LEU A 5 0.94 5.51 -0.25
N ALA A 6 -0.15 5.38 -1.02
CA ALA A 6 -0.77 4.09 -1.27
C ALA A 6 0.21 3.11 -1.92
N HIS A 7 0.93 3.54 -2.98
CA HIS A 7 1.90 2.70 -3.68
C HIS A 7 3.18 2.43 -2.88
N LEU A 8 3.52 3.26 -1.90
CA LEU A 8 4.63 3.00 -0.98
C LEU A 8 4.31 1.80 -0.09
N VAL A 9 3.08 1.71 0.42
CA VAL A 9 2.62 0.56 1.21
C VAL A 9 2.44 -0.66 0.32
N TYR A 10 1.71 -0.52 -0.79
CA TYR A 10 1.47 -1.61 -1.72
C TYR A 10 1.07 -1.11 -3.11
N ASP A 11 1.81 -1.56 -4.13
CA ASP A 11 1.54 -1.28 -5.54
C ASP A 11 1.08 -2.56 -6.25
N VAL A 12 -0.19 -2.60 -6.63
CA VAL A 12 -0.84 -3.76 -7.26
C VAL A 12 -0.15 -4.21 -8.56
N ARG A 13 0.57 -3.31 -9.23
CA ARG A 13 1.26 -3.62 -10.49
C ARG A 13 2.39 -4.63 -10.33
N ARG A 14 2.91 -4.79 -9.10
CA ARG A 14 3.91 -5.82 -8.78
C ARG A 14 3.34 -7.22 -9.03
N ASP A 15 2.13 -7.46 -8.55
CA ASP A 15 1.48 -8.77 -8.69
C ASP A 15 0.97 -8.99 -10.12
N ASP A 16 0.46 -7.93 -10.76
CA ASP A 16 0.09 -8.00 -12.19
C ASP A 16 1.28 -8.40 -13.06
N ALA A 17 2.47 -7.83 -12.82
CA ALA A 17 3.67 -8.18 -13.57
C ALA A 17 4.09 -9.64 -13.35
N LEU A 18 4.06 -10.13 -12.10
CA LEU A 18 4.37 -11.53 -11.78
C LEU A 18 3.38 -12.49 -12.45
N LEU A 19 2.09 -12.17 -12.40
CA LEU A 19 1.05 -12.98 -13.03
C LEU A 19 1.21 -13.01 -14.55
N ARG A 20 1.48 -11.86 -15.19
CA ARG A 20 1.71 -11.79 -16.65
C ARG A 20 2.94 -12.58 -17.08
N ALA A 21 3.99 -12.63 -16.25
CA ALA A 21 5.22 -13.34 -16.57
C ALA A 21 5.05 -14.87 -16.65
N VAL A 22 4.08 -15.43 -15.90
CA VAL A 22 3.81 -16.87 -15.84
C VAL A 22 2.46 -17.26 -16.46
N ALA A 23 1.79 -16.32 -17.13
CA ALA A 23 0.47 -16.55 -17.71
C ALA A 23 0.49 -17.72 -18.71
N GLY A 24 -0.47 -18.63 -18.58
CA GLY A 24 -0.57 -19.84 -19.40
C GLY A 24 0.32 -21.00 -18.95
N GLN A 25 1.17 -20.83 -17.94
CA GLN A 25 1.94 -21.92 -17.35
C GLN A 25 1.11 -22.67 -16.31
N ALA A 26 0.95 -23.98 -16.50
CA ALA A 26 0.13 -24.81 -15.62
C ALA A 26 0.68 -24.81 -14.18
N GLY A 27 -0.19 -24.57 -13.19
CA GLY A 27 0.17 -24.59 -11.76
C GLY A 27 0.81 -23.31 -11.23
N GLU A 28 1.29 -22.39 -12.08
CA GLU A 28 1.97 -21.18 -11.61
C GLU A 28 1.02 -20.17 -10.93
N PHE A 29 -0.26 -20.13 -11.32
CA PHE A 29 -1.26 -19.33 -10.61
C PHE A 29 -1.38 -19.72 -9.12
N ASP A 30 -1.48 -21.02 -8.84
CA ASP A 30 -1.58 -21.52 -7.47
C ASP A 30 -0.26 -21.37 -6.72
N ARG A 31 0.88 -21.54 -7.40
CA ARG A 31 2.20 -21.30 -6.82
C ARG A 31 2.37 -19.85 -6.36
N LEU A 32 1.95 -18.87 -7.17
CA LEU A 32 1.97 -17.44 -6.81
C LEU A 32 1.13 -17.16 -5.57
N ARG A 33 -0.07 -17.75 -5.47
CA ARG A 33 -0.94 -17.60 -4.30
C ARG A 33 -0.35 -18.26 -3.05
N LYS A 34 0.25 -19.45 -3.20
CA LYS A 34 0.83 -20.20 -2.08
C LYS A 34 2.08 -19.54 -1.49
N HIS A 35 2.87 -18.86 -2.32
CA HIS A 35 4.11 -18.19 -1.92
C HIS A 35 3.98 -16.66 -2.03
N TYR A 36 2.79 -16.15 -1.77
CA TYR A 36 2.51 -14.72 -1.87
C TYR A 36 3.37 -13.94 -0.88
N GLN A 37 3.99 -12.85 -1.34
CA GLN A 37 4.84 -12.02 -0.50
C GLN A 37 4.01 -11.28 0.56
N GLU A 38 4.65 -10.90 1.67
CA GLU A 38 3.97 -10.12 2.70
C GLU A 38 3.47 -8.79 2.14
N ARG A 39 2.18 -8.50 2.41
CA ARG A 39 1.54 -7.24 2.07
C ARG A 39 1.04 -6.58 3.36
N ARG A 40 1.43 -5.33 3.56
CA ARG A 40 0.94 -4.51 4.68
C ARG A 40 -0.26 -3.66 4.25
N GLU A 41 -0.96 -3.15 5.25
CA GLU A 41 -2.07 -2.21 5.10
C GLU A 41 -1.63 -0.78 5.41
N TRP A 42 -2.43 0.21 5.00
CA TRP A 42 -2.07 1.63 5.15
C TRP A 42 -1.83 2.05 6.61
N SER A 43 -2.46 1.38 7.57
CA SER A 43 -2.27 1.61 9.00
C SER A 43 -0.84 1.32 9.48
N SER A 44 -0.05 0.53 8.75
CA SER A 44 1.34 0.22 9.10
C SER A 44 2.31 1.37 8.82
N LEU A 45 1.88 2.39 8.07
CA LEU A 45 2.72 3.54 7.71
C LEU A 45 2.28 4.76 8.53
N GLN A 46 3.19 5.30 9.34
CA GLN A 46 2.97 6.60 10.00
C GLN A 46 3.28 7.74 9.02
N VAL A 47 2.34 8.67 8.87
CA VAL A 47 2.48 9.86 8.02
C VAL A 47 2.44 11.12 8.88
N ASP A 48 3.56 11.84 8.90
CA ASP A 48 3.70 13.11 9.60
C ASP A 48 3.22 14.23 8.67
N CYS A 49 2.22 14.98 9.12
CA CYS A 49 1.51 15.99 8.34
C CYS A 49 1.76 17.39 8.89
N ASP A 50 1.90 18.35 7.98
CA ASP A 50 2.07 19.78 8.25
C ASP A 50 0.75 20.53 8.49
N THR A 51 -0.40 19.84 8.34
CA THR A 51 -1.73 20.40 8.52
C THR A 51 -2.65 19.39 9.19
N ALA A 52 -3.44 19.84 10.17
CA ALA A 52 -4.39 18.99 10.90
C ALA A 52 -5.46 18.39 9.96
N ALA A 53 -5.96 19.18 9.00
CA ALA A 53 -6.95 18.72 8.02
C ALA A 53 -6.43 17.58 7.12
N THR A 54 -5.12 17.56 6.81
CA THR A 54 -4.52 16.46 6.03
C THR A 54 -4.37 15.21 6.88
N ALA A 55 -3.93 15.36 8.14
CA ALA A 55 -3.83 14.24 9.07
C ALA A 55 -5.19 13.56 9.26
N GLU A 56 -6.25 14.34 9.50
CA GLU A 56 -7.62 13.82 9.66
C GLU A 56 -8.11 13.05 8.42
N LYS A 57 -7.94 13.61 7.22
CA LYS A 57 -8.31 12.93 5.97
C LYS A 57 -7.56 11.62 5.78
N LEU A 58 -6.27 11.57 6.10
CA LEU A 58 -5.47 10.35 5.99
C LEU A 58 -5.89 9.30 7.02
N GLN A 59 -6.25 9.71 8.24
CA GLN A 59 -6.82 8.81 9.25
C GLN A 59 -8.14 8.19 8.77
N GLN A 60 -9.05 8.97 8.19
CA GLN A 60 -10.32 8.48 7.63
C GLN A 60 -10.12 7.48 6.49
N LEU A 61 -9.02 7.60 5.74
CA LEU A 61 -8.65 6.64 4.69
C LEU A 61 -8.01 5.36 5.26
N GLY A 62 -7.61 5.33 6.52
CA GLY A 62 -7.00 4.17 7.18
C GLY A 62 -5.46 4.23 7.31
N PHE A 63 -4.84 5.38 7.05
CA PHE A 63 -3.43 5.59 7.40
C PHE A 63 -3.29 5.96 8.88
N THR A 64 -2.17 5.56 9.48
CA THR A 64 -1.74 6.17 10.74
C THR A 64 -1.15 7.54 10.42
N ALA A 65 -1.78 8.64 10.81
CA ALA A 65 -1.29 9.99 10.50
C ALA A 65 -1.33 10.92 11.72
N LYS A 66 -0.30 11.77 11.87
CA LYS A 66 -0.20 12.76 12.95
C LYS A 66 0.12 14.14 12.40
N PHE A 67 -0.48 15.17 12.98
CA PHE A 67 -0.10 16.56 12.72
C PHE A 67 1.14 16.90 13.56
N THR A 68 2.16 17.48 12.94
CA THR A 68 3.44 17.83 13.60
C THR A 68 3.78 19.32 13.54
N GLY A 69 2.88 20.15 13.00
CA GLY A 69 3.07 21.61 13.01
C GLY A 69 2.93 22.19 14.42
N THR A 70 3.80 23.14 14.75
CA THR A 70 3.65 24.00 15.94
C THR A 70 2.50 24.98 15.71
N CYS A 71 1.65 25.14 16.72
CA CYS A 71 0.64 26.20 16.79
C CYS A 71 1.25 27.60 16.63
#